data_AF-A0AAC9WKI8-F1
#
_entry.id   AF-A0AAC9WKI8-F1
#
_cell.length_a   1.000
_cell.length_b   1.000
_cell.length_c   1.000
_cell.angle_alpha   90.00
_cell.angle_beta   90.00
_cell.angle_gamma   90.00
#
_symmetry.space_group_name_H-M   'P 1'
#
loop_
_entity.id
_entity.type
_entity.pdbx_description
1 polymer ?
#
loop_
_entity_poly.entity_id
_entity_poly.type
_entity_poly.pdbx_seq_one_letter_code
_entity_poly.pdbx_strand_id
1 'polypeptide(L)'
;MKKFISGLMVGVTLMTGIAYATGTQIEVSFRPLKYYVDGIEKAPPTDQAGFIYNGRTYVPLKFVSETLGKEVKWDGDTSSIHIGGKTVATETQINHLHNYEDGTYRGMFADRGDIQVSVEFKLENNIVTDISFRQLYHGGKDYRTEKEDEVMIGLRGQYEQLIHHLVGKDIRESLHHLYEPGNVVTEDVDAFTGATLRSGKVISAVRDALNRGVYKY
;
A
#
# COMPACT_ATOMS: atom_id res chain seq x y z
N MET A 1 -76.42 -39.32 -6.27
CA MET A 1 -76.14 -37.93 -5.87
C MET A 1 -74.65 -37.80 -5.61
N LYS A 2 -73.87 -36.83 -6.07
CA LYS A 2 -73.97 -35.77 -7.08
C LYS A 2 -72.52 -35.56 -7.62
N LYS A 3 -72.45 -35.15 -8.88
CA LYS A 3 -71.28 -35.11 -9.76
C LYS A 3 -70.31 -33.97 -9.37
N PHE A 4 -69.01 -34.23 -9.54
CA PHE A 4 -67.94 -33.23 -9.54
C PHE A 4 -68.22 -32.19 -10.63
N ILE A 5 -68.26 -30.90 -10.27
CA ILE A 5 -68.32 -29.79 -11.22
C ILE A 5 -66.92 -29.20 -11.33
N SER A 6 -66.40 -29.30 -12.55
CA SER A 6 -65.26 -28.57 -13.11
C SER A 6 -65.42 -27.06 -12.98
N GLY A 7 -64.39 -26.37 -12.49
CA GLY A 7 -64.25 -24.92 -12.55
C GLY A 7 -62.89 -24.55 -13.13
N LEU A 8 -62.90 -24.22 -14.42
CA LEU A 8 -61.80 -23.68 -15.22
C LEU A 8 -61.20 -22.41 -14.57
N MET A 9 -59.88 -22.38 -14.37
CA MET A 9 -59.12 -21.15 -14.10
C MET A 9 -58.02 -21.02 -15.15
N VAL A 10 -58.36 -20.38 -16.27
CA VAL A 10 -57.38 -19.84 -17.21
C VAL A 10 -56.83 -18.56 -16.57
N GLY A 11 -55.66 -18.67 -15.94
CA GLY A 11 -54.88 -17.53 -15.47
C GLY A 11 -53.70 -17.33 -16.39
N VAL A 12 -53.76 -16.26 -17.20
CA VAL A 12 -52.77 -15.82 -18.19
C VAL A 12 -51.35 -15.78 -17.60
N THR A 13 -50.43 -16.59 -18.14
CA THR A 13 -48.98 -16.43 -17.90
C THR A 13 -48.46 -15.27 -18.73
N LEU A 14 -48.20 -14.12 -18.10
CA LEU A 14 -47.46 -13.00 -18.67
C LEU A 14 -46.34 -12.58 -17.72
N MET A 15 -45.10 -12.82 -18.19
CA MET A 15 -43.81 -12.19 -17.84
C MET A 15 -43.37 -12.27 -16.37
N THR A 16 -42.11 -12.54 -16.02
CA THR A 16 -40.86 -12.01 -16.57
C THR A 16 -39.74 -13.05 -16.38
N GLY A 17 -38.85 -13.21 -17.35
CA GLY A 17 -37.63 -13.98 -17.14
C GLY A 17 -36.81 -13.37 -16.00
N ILE A 18 -36.69 -14.08 -14.88
CA ILE A 18 -35.72 -13.75 -13.85
C ILE A 18 -34.38 -14.29 -14.36
N ALA A 19 -33.50 -13.39 -14.78
CA ALA A 19 -32.10 -13.73 -14.99
C ALA A 19 -31.49 -13.99 -13.60
N TYR A 20 -31.22 -15.26 -13.28
CA TYR A 20 -30.36 -15.58 -12.15
C TYR A 20 -28.92 -15.24 -12.55
N ALA A 21 -28.31 -14.27 -11.87
CA ALA A 21 -26.86 -14.14 -11.94
C ALA A 21 -26.25 -15.45 -11.42
N THR A 22 -25.42 -16.11 -12.24
CA THR A 22 -24.61 -17.26 -11.82
C THR A 22 -23.53 -16.78 -10.85
N GLY A 23 -23.95 -16.52 -9.60
CA GLY A 23 -23.04 -16.22 -8.51
C GLY A 23 -22.23 -17.47 -8.14
N THR A 24 -20.95 -17.28 -7.82
CA THR A 24 -20.12 -18.31 -7.20
C THR A 24 -20.72 -18.68 -5.85
N GLN A 25 -21.24 -19.91 -5.74
CA GLN A 25 -21.67 -20.46 -4.46
C GLN A 25 -20.45 -20.90 -3.66
N ILE A 26 -20.38 -20.53 -2.39
CA ILE A 26 -19.38 -21.05 -1.44
C ILE A 26 -20.06 -22.03 -0.49
N GLU A 27 -19.46 -23.20 -0.31
CA GLU A 27 -19.90 -24.16 0.69
C GLU A 27 -19.20 -23.85 2.02
N VAL A 28 -19.99 -23.63 3.07
CA VAL A 28 -19.50 -23.31 4.41
C VAL A 28 -20.09 -24.28 5.42
N SER A 29 -19.34 -24.57 6.48
CA SER A 29 -19.80 -25.40 7.59
C SER A 29 -20.07 -24.55 8.82
N PHE A 30 -21.29 -24.65 9.36
CA PHE A 30 -21.65 -24.07 10.65
C PHE A 30 -21.45 -25.11 11.76
N ARG A 31 -20.73 -24.73 12.81
CA ARG A 31 -20.53 -25.54 14.02
C ARG A 31 -20.86 -24.68 15.25
N PRO A 32 -21.23 -25.26 16.39
CA PRO A 32 -21.40 -24.51 17.63
C PRO A 32 -20.03 -23.99 18.10
N LEU A 33 -19.70 -22.75 17.71
CA LEU A 33 -18.49 -22.05 18.13
C LEU A 33 -18.73 -21.36 19.47
N LYS A 34 -17.78 -21.51 20.39
CA LYS A 34 -17.73 -20.77 21.66
C LYS A 34 -16.64 -19.72 21.59
N TYR A 35 -16.92 -18.53 22.10
CA TYR A 35 -15.99 -17.42 22.09
C TYR A 35 -15.64 -17.05 23.52
N TYR A 36 -14.36 -16.91 23.82
CA TYR A 36 -13.89 -16.48 25.13
C TYR A 36 -13.00 -15.26 24.94
N VAL A 37 -13.29 -14.20 25.69
CA VAL A 37 -12.44 -13.00 25.77
C VAL A 37 -12.11 -12.78 27.24
N ASP A 38 -10.83 -12.70 27.55
CA ASP A 38 -10.31 -12.63 28.93
C ASP A 38 -10.85 -13.76 29.83
N GLY A 39 -11.00 -14.96 29.26
CA GLY A 39 -11.53 -16.14 29.95
C GLY A 39 -13.05 -16.16 30.15
N ILE A 40 -13.78 -15.13 29.71
CA ILE A 40 -15.23 -15.02 29.85
C ILE A 40 -15.90 -15.43 28.54
N GLU A 41 -16.88 -16.34 28.60
CA GLU A 41 -17.67 -16.75 27.43
C GLU A 41 -18.52 -15.58 26.91
N LYS A 42 -18.51 -15.39 25.59
CA LYS A 42 -19.21 -14.33 24.86
C LYS A 42 -19.95 -14.93 23.66
N ALA A 43 -21.02 -14.29 23.23
CA ALA A 43 -21.84 -14.73 22.11
C ALA A 43 -21.97 -13.62 21.05
N PRO A 44 -21.76 -13.92 19.76
CA PRO A 44 -22.05 -12.99 18.68
C PRO A 44 -23.58 -12.82 18.49
N PRO A 45 -24.01 -11.81 17.71
CA PRO A 45 -25.39 -11.71 17.26
C PRO A 45 -25.86 -12.99 16.56
N THR A 46 -27.13 -13.34 16.75
CA THR A 46 -27.71 -14.63 16.35
C THR A 46 -27.65 -14.90 14.84
N ASP A 47 -27.65 -13.85 14.03
CA ASP A 47 -27.59 -13.87 12.56
C ASP A 47 -26.16 -13.74 12.01
N GLN A 48 -25.17 -13.58 12.90
CA GLN A 48 -23.77 -13.39 12.55
C GLN A 48 -22.92 -14.43 13.27
N ALA A 49 -23.31 -15.70 13.24
CA ALA A 49 -22.45 -16.75 13.78
C ALA A 49 -21.21 -16.93 12.87
N GLY A 50 -20.07 -17.26 13.47
CA GLY A 50 -18.88 -17.65 12.69
C GLY A 50 -19.11 -18.96 11.94
N PHE A 51 -18.36 -19.16 10.85
CA PHE A 51 -18.45 -20.33 9.99
C PHE A 51 -17.07 -20.82 9.59
N ILE A 52 -16.99 -22.05 9.09
CA ILE A 52 -15.76 -22.64 8.59
C ILE A 52 -15.81 -22.69 7.07
N TYR A 53 -14.79 -22.14 6.42
CA TYR A 53 -14.60 -22.17 4.98
C TYR A 53 -13.16 -22.55 4.65
N ASN A 54 -12.95 -23.56 3.82
CA ASN A 54 -11.62 -24.07 3.43
C ASN A 54 -10.67 -24.31 4.63
N GLY A 55 -11.20 -24.92 5.70
CA GLY A 55 -10.43 -25.22 6.92
C GLY A 55 -10.10 -24.00 7.79
N ARG A 56 -10.60 -22.81 7.45
CA ARG A 56 -10.42 -21.57 8.23
C ARG A 56 -11.72 -21.21 8.93
N THR A 57 -11.62 -20.79 10.19
CA THR A 57 -12.77 -20.27 10.94
C THR A 57 -12.86 -18.77 10.71
N TYR A 58 -13.98 -18.33 10.16
CA TYR A 58 -14.33 -16.93 9.98
C TYR A 58 -15.22 -16.52 11.14
N VAL A 59 -14.86 -15.42 11.79
CA VAL A 59 -15.57 -14.89 12.95
C VAL A 59 -16.05 -13.47 12.66
N PRO A 60 -17.16 -13.02 13.28
CA PRO A 60 -17.71 -11.71 12.98
C PRO A 60 -16.79 -10.63 13.52
N LEU A 61 -16.23 -9.85 12.61
CA LEU A 61 -15.25 -8.82 12.93
C LEU A 61 -15.77 -7.83 13.97
N LYS A 62 -17.03 -7.39 13.80
CA LYS A 62 -17.68 -6.42 14.70
C LYS A 62 -17.81 -6.96 16.12
N PHE A 63 -18.28 -8.21 16.26
CA PHE A 63 -18.37 -8.88 17.55
C PHE A 63 -17.01 -8.94 18.26
N VAL A 64 -15.97 -9.41 17.57
CA VAL A 64 -14.63 -9.53 18.18
C VAL A 64 -14.10 -8.16 18.60
N SER A 65 -14.21 -7.18 17.71
CA SER A 65 -13.69 -5.82 17.94
C SER A 65 -14.40 -5.12 19.09
N GLU A 66 -15.73 -5.14 19.11
CA GLU A 66 -16.53 -4.47 20.15
C GLU A 66 -16.35 -5.15 21.52
N THR A 67 -16.17 -6.48 21.54
CA THR A 67 -15.84 -7.21 22.77
C THR A 67 -14.48 -6.78 23.34
N LEU A 68 -13.55 -6.36 22.48
CA LEU A 68 -12.26 -5.78 22.86
C LEU A 68 -12.31 -4.25 23.09
N GLY A 69 -13.51 -3.66 23.15
CA GLY A 69 -13.70 -2.23 23.37
C GLY A 69 -13.33 -1.35 22.17
N LYS A 70 -13.35 -1.90 20.95
CA LYS A 70 -13.04 -1.18 19.71
C LYS A 70 -14.28 -1.06 18.81
N GLU A 71 -14.62 0.18 18.46
CA GLU A 71 -15.72 0.47 17.54
C GLU A 71 -15.35 0.10 16.09
N VAL A 72 -16.27 -0.51 15.34
CA VAL A 72 -16.07 -0.81 13.90
C VAL A 72 -16.90 0.12 13.02
N LYS A 73 -16.27 0.79 12.06
CA LYS A 73 -16.91 1.64 11.05
C LYS A 73 -16.62 1.15 9.64
N TRP A 74 -17.64 1.15 8.80
CA TRP A 74 -17.52 0.92 7.35
C TRP A 74 -17.45 2.26 6.63
N ASP A 75 -16.49 2.41 5.72
CA ASP A 75 -16.38 3.52 4.77
C ASP A 75 -16.74 2.98 3.38
N GLY A 76 -17.93 3.35 2.89
CA GLY A 76 -18.48 2.84 1.64
C GLY A 76 -17.79 3.37 0.40
N ASP A 77 -17.20 4.57 0.47
CA ASP A 77 -16.56 5.23 -0.67
C ASP A 77 -15.23 4.54 -1.01
N THR A 78 -14.49 4.14 0.03
CA THR A 78 -13.19 3.48 -0.12
C THR A 78 -13.25 1.97 0.07
N SER A 79 -14.43 1.42 0.33
CA SER A 79 -14.62 0.00 0.70
C SER A 79 -13.74 -0.44 1.88
N SER A 80 -13.58 0.43 2.88
CA SER A 80 -12.66 0.23 4.01
C SER A 80 -13.38 -0.06 5.31
N ILE A 81 -12.76 -0.87 6.18
CA ILE A 81 -13.23 -1.14 7.54
C ILE A 81 -12.24 -0.52 8.54
N HIS A 82 -12.73 0.32 9.44
CA HIS A 82 -11.97 0.95 10.53
C HIS A 82 -12.33 0.31 11.86
N ILE A 83 -11.34 0.00 12.71
CA ILE A 83 -11.52 -0.61 14.03
C ILE A 83 -10.87 0.30 15.09
N GLY A 84 -11.59 0.61 16.17
CA GLY A 84 -11.17 1.58 17.19
C GLY A 84 -11.63 3.01 16.91
N GLY A 85 -12.63 3.19 16.05
CA GLY A 85 -13.13 4.48 15.58
C GLY A 85 -12.49 4.95 14.28
N LYS A 86 -13.13 5.90 13.59
CA LYS A 86 -12.44 6.72 12.60
C LYS A 86 -11.58 7.66 13.43
N THR A 87 -10.36 7.24 13.78
CA THR A 87 -9.31 8.26 13.77
C THR A 87 -9.45 8.80 12.37
N VAL A 88 -10.06 9.99 12.24
CA VAL A 88 -9.65 10.87 11.16
C VAL A 88 -8.18 11.00 11.49
N ALA A 89 -7.39 10.12 10.89
CA ALA A 89 -6.06 10.48 10.51
C ALA A 89 -6.30 11.70 9.62
N THR A 90 -6.44 12.85 10.28
CA THR A 90 -5.79 14.05 9.79
C THR A 90 -4.44 13.52 9.35
N GLU A 91 -4.04 13.77 8.11
CA GLU A 91 -2.75 13.30 7.58
C GLU A 91 -1.64 13.48 8.64
N THR A 92 -1.77 14.53 9.47
CA THR A 92 -1.10 14.81 10.75
C THR A 92 -0.90 13.65 11.76
N GLN A 93 -1.86 12.74 12.01
CA GLN A 93 -1.74 11.69 13.05
C GLN A 93 -1.20 10.34 12.54
N ILE A 94 -1.40 9.96 11.27
CA ILE A 94 -0.59 8.88 10.67
C ILE A 94 0.87 9.34 10.54
N ASN A 95 1.05 10.64 10.31
CA ASN A 95 2.33 11.31 10.34
C ASN A 95 2.96 11.45 11.74
N HIS A 96 2.42 10.87 12.81
CA HIS A 96 3.04 10.91 14.14
C HIS A 96 3.57 9.59 14.68
N LEU A 97 3.34 8.45 14.01
CA LEU A 97 3.93 7.17 14.43
C LEU A 97 5.34 6.90 13.84
N HIS A 98 5.76 7.64 12.81
CA HIS A 98 7.10 7.51 12.22
C HIS A 98 7.59 8.88 11.72
N ASN A 99 7.88 9.80 12.63
CA ASN A 99 8.61 11.02 12.27
C ASN A 99 10.11 10.72 12.25
N TYR A 100 10.76 11.11 11.17
CA TYR A 100 12.22 11.19 11.12
C TYR A 100 12.67 12.46 11.85
N GLU A 101 13.82 12.37 12.53
CA GLU A 101 14.45 13.54 13.16
C GLU A 101 14.88 14.54 12.07
N ASP A 102 14.80 15.83 12.38
CA ASP A 102 15.33 16.86 11.49
C ASP A 102 16.87 16.74 11.42
N GLY A 103 17.41 16.80 10.21
CA GLY A 103 18.85 16.70 10.04
C GLY A 103 19.29 16.16 8.68
N THR A 104 20.59 15.91 8.59
CA THR A 104 21.21 15.33 7.38
C THR A 104 21.22 13.82 7.48
N TYR A 105 20.83 13.15 6.41
CA TYR A 105 20.80 11.70 6.27
C TYR A 105 21.79 11.28 5.20
N ARG A 106 22.49 10.17 5.43
CA ARG A 106 23.45 9.58 4.48
C ARG A 106 23.23 8.08 4.39
N GLY A 107 23.09 7.58 3.17
CA GLY A 107 22.92 6.16 2.93
C GLY A 107 23.57 5.71 1.64
N MET A 108 23.70 4.40 1.51
CA MET A 108 24.34 3.76 0.36
C MET A 108 23.65 2.46 -0.03
N PHE A 109 23.76 2.14 -1.31
CA PHE A 109 23.57 0.80 -1.84
C PHE A 109 24.92 0.30 -2.35
N ALA A 110 25.42 -0.75 -1.72
CA ALA A 110 26.64 -1.44 -2.10
C ALA A 110 26.33 -2.86 -2.54
N ASP A 111 27.06 -3.35 -3.54
CA ASP A 111 26.94 -4.72 -4.02
C ASP A 111 28.34 -5.20 -4.46
N ARG A 112 28.70 -6.42 -4.04
CA ARG A 112 30.03 -7.04 -4.23
C ARG A 112 31.23 -6.20 -3.78
N GLY A 113 31.05 -5.36 -2.75
CA GLY A 113 32.11 -4.52 -2.17
C GLY A 113 32.21 -3.12 -2.78
N ASP A 114 31.49 -2.85 -3.87
CA ASP A 114 31.44 -1.53 -4.50
C ASP A 114 30.20 -0.76 -4.08
N ILE A 115 30.39 0.49 -3.63
CA ILE A 115 29.28 1.44 -3.45
C ILE A 115 28.79 1.85 -4.83
N GLN A 116 27.59 1.43 -5.20
CA GLN A 116 27.00 1.75 -6.50
C GLN A 116 26.17 3.03 -6.46
N VAL A 117 25.50 3.29 -5.33
CA VAL A 117 24.75 4.52 -5.10
C VAL A 117 25.02 5.00 -3.69
N SER A 118 25.29 6.28 -3.51
CA SER A 118 25.24 6.95 -2.21
C SER A 118 24.50 8.26 -2.36
N VAL A 119 23.66 8.56 -1.37
CA VAL A 119 22.83 9.77 -1.32
C VAL A 119 23.09 10.53 -0.02
N GLU A 120 22.92 11.83 -0.08
CA GLU A 120 22.77 12.71 1.06
C GLU A 120 21.50 13.52 0.89
N PHE A 121 20.70 13.63 1.94
CA PHE A 121 19.52 14.49 1.94
C PHE A 121 19.28 15.11 3.31
N LYS A 122 18.52 16.19 3.34
CA LYS A 122 18.09 16.85 4.57
C LYS A 122 16.59 16.71 4.77
N LEU A 123 16.20 16.43 6.00
CA LEU A 123 14.80 16.45 6.41
C LEU A 123 14.54 17.61 7.37
N GLU A 124 13.44 18.31 7.14
CA GLU A 124 12.81 19.24 8.07
C GLU A 124 11.32 18.91 8.14
N ASN A 125 10.83 18.47 9.30
CA ASN A 125 9.47 17.97 9.50
C ASN A 125 9.09 16.87 8.49
N ASN A 126 10.02 15.93 8.22
CA ASN A 126 9.95 14.89 7.17
C ASN A 126 9.94 15.40 5.73
N ILE A 127 9.97 16.71 5.50
CA ILE A 127 10.08 17.27 4.16
C ILE A 127 11.53 17.21 3.71
N VAL A 128 11.77 16.66 2.53
CA VAL A 128 13.10 16.69 1.90
C VAL A 128 13.39 18.12 1.47
N THR A 129 14.33 18.79 2.15
CA THR A 129 14.70 20.18 1.82
C THR A 129 15.86 20.27 0.85
N ASP A 130 16.69 19.22 0.79
CA ASP A 130 17.82 19.08 -0.13
C ASP A 130 18.10 17.58 -0.34
N ILE A 131 18.52 17.19 -1.53
CA ILE A 131 18.97 15.82 -1.83
C ILE A 131 19.98 15.84 -2.97
N SER A 132 21.04 15.05 -2.84
CA SER A 132 22.02 14.87 -3.90
C SER A 132 22.63 13.47 -3.87
N PHE A 133 23.11 13.01 -5.02
CA PHE A 133 24.01 11.87 -5.03
C PHE A 133 25.35 12.29 -4.42
N ARG A 134 25.95 11.42 -3.61
CA ARG A 134 27.37 11.47 -3.23
C ARG A 134 28.23 10.58 -4.10
N GLN A 135 27.66 9.45 -4.53
CA GLN A 135 28.30 8.51 -5.46
C GLN A 135 27.23 7.91 -6.36
N LEU A 136 27.53 7.82 -7.66
CA LEU A 136 26.69 7.17 -8.64
C LEU A 136 27.60 6.37 -9.57
N TYR A 137 27.89 5.14 -9.19
CA TYR A 137 28.89 4.28 -9.84
C TYR A 137 28.24 3.02 -10.42
N HIS A 138 28.54 2.71 -11.68
CA HIS A 138 28.18 1.41 -12.24
C HIS A 138 29.04 0.97 -13.41
N GLY A 139 29.32 -0.35 -13.45
CA GLY A 139 29.98 -0.99 -14.59
C GLY A 139 31.40 -0.49 -14.82
N GLY A 140 32.07 0.01 -13.78
CA GLY A 140 33.39 0.62 -13.90
C GLY A 140 33.38 2.15 -14.05
N LYS A 141 32.21 2.77 -14.25
CA LYS A 141 32.08 4.19 -14.59
C LYS A 141 31.47 5.02 -13.46
N ASP A 142 32.13 6.12 -13.12
CA ASP A 142 31.60 7.14 -12.23
C ASP A 142 30.87 8.22 -13.04
N TYR A 143 29.55 8.24 -12.92
CA TYR A 143 28.67 9.15 -13.66
C TYR A 143 28.79 10.61 -13.17
N ARG A 144 29.56 10.88 -12.11
CA ARG A 144 29.86 12.24 -11.65
C ARG A 144 31.09 12.85 -12.31
N THR A 145 32.04 12.05 -12.79
CA THR A 145 33.41 12.51 -13.09
C THR A 145 33.96 12.13 -14.47
N GLU A 146 33.36 11.19 -15.21
CA GLU A 146 33.86 10.84 -16.56
C GLU A 146 33.48 11.88 -17.62
N LYS A 147 34.43 12.19 -18.52
CA LYS A 147 34.27 13.12 -19.64
C LYS A 147 33.21 12.63 -20.63
N GLU A 148 32.02 13.21 -20.49
CA GLU A 148 31.14 13.76 -21.54
C GLU A 148 31.01 12.98 -22.87
N ASP A 149 30.36 11.82 -22.82
CA ASP A 149 29.48 11.39 -23.93
C ASP A 149 28.09 11.99 -23.69
N GLU A 150 27.44 12.57 -24.72
CA GLU A 150 26.11 13.20 -24.61
C GLU A 150 25.06 12.30 -23.93
N VAL A 151 25.16 10.99 -24.18
CA VAL A 151 24.28 9.96 -23.59
C VAL A 151 24.44 9.90 -22.06
N MET A 152 25.65 10.06 -21.54
CA MET A 152 25.93 9.99 -20.11
C MET A 152 25.49 11.27 -19.38
N ILE A 153 25.58 12.43 -20.06
CA ILE A 153 25.06 13.71 -19.57
C ILE A 153 23.53 13.63 -19.45
N GLY A 154 22.85 13.15 -20.49
CA GLY A 154 21.40 12.96 -20.48
C GLY A 154 20.96 12.02 -19.36
N LEU A 155 21.61 10.87 -19.22
CA LEU A 155 21.30 9.92 -18.17
C LEU A 155 21.49 10.51 -16.76
N ARG A 156 22.58 11.25 -16.53
CA ARG A 156 22.80 11.96 -15.26
C ARG A 156 21.68 12.97 -14.98
N GLY A 157 21.26 13.74 -15.99
CA GLY A 157 20.13 14.66 -15.87
C GLY A 157 18.85 13.96 -15.40
N GLN A 158 18.57 12.77 -15.94
CA GLN A 158 17.41 11.97 -15.52
C GLN A 158 17.54 11.44 -14.08
N TYR A 159 18.75 11.05 -13.64
CA TYR A 159 18.99 10.68 -12.24
C TYR A 159 18.73 11.84 -11.28
N GLU A 160 19.22 13.05 -11.61
CA GLU A 160 18.98 14.24 -10.80
C GLU A 160 17.49 14.61 -10.77
N GLN A 161 16.80 14.58 -11.92
CA GLN A 161 15.35 14.77 -11.99
C GLN A 161 14.59 13.77 -11.08
N LEU A 162 15.00 12.50 -11.12
CA LEU A 162 14.38 11.44 -10.33
C LEU A 162 14.48 11.72 -8.82
N ILE A 163 15.66 12.07 -8.29
CA ILE A 163 15.80 12.32 -6.85
C ILE A 163 15.23 13.68 -6.44
N HIS A 164 15.35 14.70 -7.29
CA HIS A 164 14.80 16.03 -7.02
C HIS A 164 13.28 16.02 -6.98
N HIS A 165 12.61 15.03 -7.56
CA HIS A 165 11.18 14.82 -7.37
C HIS A 165 10.77 14.65 -5.90
N LEU A 166 11.69 14.25 -5.01
CA LEU A 166 11.42 14.14 -3.58
C LEU A 166 11.49 15.50 -2.87
N VAL A 167 12.20 16.49 -3.43
CA VAL A 167 12.39 17.80 -2.79
C VAL A 167 11.04 18.51 -2.61
N GLY A 168 10.84 19.08 -1.43
CA GLY A 168 9.61 19.75 -1.03
C GLY A 168 8.46 18.81 -0.66
N LYS A 169 8.67 17.48 -0.68
CA LYS A 169 7.65 16.49 -0.33
C LYS A 169 7.99 15.75 0.95
N ASP A 170 6.96 15.25 1.63
CA ASP A 170 7.13 14.35 2.75
C ASP A 170 7.79 13.05 2.29
N ILE A 171 8.92 12.68 2.88
CA ILE A 171 9.69 11.51 2.48
C ILE A 171 8.92 10.19 2.66
N ARG A 172 7.97 10.14 3.60
CA ARG A 172 7.17 8.96 3.91
C ARG A 172 6.14 8.68 2.83
N GLU A 173 5.67 9.74 2.20
CA GLU A 173 4.68 9.69 1.14
C GLU A 173 5.36 9.69 -0.23
N SER A 174 6.49 10.36 -0.42
CA SER A 174 7.04 10.58 -1.77
C SER A 174 8.00 9.51 -2.27
N LEU A 175 8.63 8.73 -1.38
CA LEU A 175 9.66 7.78 -1.78
C LEU A 175 9.15 6.69 -2.75
N HIS A 176 7.89 6.29 -2.62
CA HIS A 176 7.31 5.26 -3.49
C HIS A 176 7.12 5.72 -4.94
N HIS A 177 7.07 7.03 -5.20
CA HIS A 177 6.99 7.57 -6.55
C HIS A 177 8.17 7.12 -7.42
N LEU A 178 9.33 6.85 -6.81
CA LEU A 178 10.50 6.42 -7.55
C LEU A 178 10.38 5.00 -8.13
N TYR A 179 9.40 4.19 -7.70
CA TYR A 179 9.13 2.89 -8.32
C TYR A 179 8.59 3.02 -9.75
N GLU A 180 8.03 4.18 -10.11
CA GLU A 180 7.47 4.49 -11.42
C GLU A 180 8.20 5.68 -12.04
N PRO A 181 9.50 5.54 -12.38
CA PRO A 181 10.33 6.68 -12.78
C PRO A 181 9.86 7.34 -14.09
N GLY A 182 9.10 6.63 -14.93
CA GLY A 182 8.50 7.20 -16.15
C GLY A 182 7.42 8.25 -15.88
N ASN A 183 6.86 8.29 -14.66
CA ASN A 183 5.92 9.34 -14.23
C ASN A 183 6.64 10.57 -13.63
N VAL A 184 7.97 10.49 -13.48
CA VAL A 184 8.79 11.50 -12.81
C VAL A 184 9.71 12.21 -13.79
N VAL A 185 10.33 11.46 -14.69
CA VAL A 185 11.29 11.97 -15.68
C VAL A 185 10.56 12.19 -17.00
N THR A 186 10.46 13.44 -17.45
CA THR A 186 9.61 13.84 -18.60
C THR A 186 10.36 13.99 -19.93
N GLU A 187 11.68 13.84 -19.95
CA GLU A 187 12.49 13.97 -21.17
C GLU A 187 12.64 12.61 -21.88
N ASP A 188 12.06 12.50 -23.08
CA ASP A 188 12.10 11.41 -24.07
C ASP A 188 12.35 10.00 -23.51
N VAL A 189 11.24 9.37 -23.13
CA VAL A 189 11.12 8.03 -22.53
C VAL A 189 11.44 6.88 -23.52
N ASP A 190 11.88 7.16 -24.75
CA ASP A 190 11.99 6.13 -25.79
C ASP A 190 13.21 5.19 -25.64
N ALA A 191 14.09 5.40 -24.65
CA ALA A 191 15.28 4.57 -24.46
C ALA A 191 15.47 3.96 -23.07
N PHE A 192 14.75 4.40 -22.03
CA PHE A 192 15.17 4.11 -20.66
C PHE A 192 14.02 3.75 -19.71
N THR A 193 13.93 2.46 -19.41
CA THR A 193 13.01 1.90 -18.40
C THR A 193 13.54 2.16 -16.97
N GLY A 194 12.73 1.91 -15.93
CA GLY A 194 13.20 2.04 -14.54
C GLY A 194 14.41 1.16 -14.16
N ALA A 195 14.70 0.12 -14.96
CA ALA A 195 15.96 -0.63 -14.85
C ALA A 195 17.18 0.24 -15.21
N THR A 196 17.02 1.18 -16.15
CA THR A 196 18.06 2.11 -16.56
C THR A 196 18.29 3.21 -15.53
N LEU A 197 17.22 3.76 -14.93
CA LEU A 197 17.30 4.80 -13.89
C LEU A 197 17.61 4.25 -12.51
N ARG A 198 17.77 2.92 -12.37
CA ARG A 198 18.17 2.22 -11.13
C ARG A 198 17.35 2.66 -9.91
N SER A 199 16.08 2.98 -10.10
CA SER A 199 15.30 3.60 -9.04
C SER A 199 15.25 2.71 -7.79
N GLY A 200 15.27 1.38 -7.95
CA GLY A 200 15.38 0.44 -6.83
C GLY A 200 16.64 0.62 -5.98
N LYS A 201 17.80 0.94 -6.57
CA LYS A 201 19.05 1.19 -5.83
C LYS A 201 19.03 2.55 -5.14
N VAL A 202 18.46 3.56 -5.79
CA VAL A 202 18.24 4.89 -5.19
C VAL A 202 17.33 4.78 -3.97
N ILE A 203 16.17 4.11 -4.12
CA ILE A 203 15.23 3.83 -3.03
C ILE A 203 15.94 3.09 -1.89
N SER A 204 16.77 2.10 -2.21
CA SER A 204 17.53 1.34 -1.21
C SER A 204 18.52 2.22 -0.45
N ALA A 205 19.25 3.10 -1.14
CA ALA A 205 20.19 4.03 -0.50
C ALA A 205 19.47 5.05 0.40
N VAL A 206 18.31 5.55 -0.02
CA VAL A 206 17.48 6.45 0.81
C VAL A 206 16.96 5.72 2.05
N ARG A 207 16.44 4.48 1.89
CA ARG A 207 15.99 3.66 3.04
C ARG A 207 17.12 3.32 4.00
N ASP A 208 18.30 2.99 3.49
CA ASP A 208 19.50 2.77 4.30
C ASP A 208 19.82 4.02 5.14
N ALA A 209 19.75 5.21 4.54
CA ALA A 209 19.94 6.46 5.27
C ALA A 209 18.91 6.65 6.39
N LEU A 210 17.62 6.50 6.07
CA LEU A 210 16.52 6.65 7.03
C LEU A 210 16.65 5.68 8.22
N ASN A 211 17.03 4.42 7.93
CA ASN A 211 17.25 3.39 8.95
C ASN A 211 18.44 3.69 9.87
N ARG A 212 19.46 4.41 9.38
CA ARG A 212 20.63 4.82 10.17
C ARG A 212 20.35 6.04 11.06
N GLY A 213 19.29 6.79 10.76
CA GLY A 213 18.97 8.04 11.45
C GLY A 213 19.84 9.22 11.00
N VAL A 214 19.75 10.33 11.74
CA VAL A 214 20.49 11.57 11.43
C VAL A 214 22.00 11.30 11.51
N TYR A 215 22.70 11.67 10.45
CA TYR A 215 24.15 11.63 10.35
C TYR A 215 24.77 12.62 11.36
N LYS A 216 25.58 12.08 12.28
CA LYS A 216 26.33 12.84 13.29
C LYS A 216 27.82 12.76 12.96
N TYR A 217 28.51 13.90 13.01
CA TYR A 217 29.96 14.01 12.82
C TYR A 217 30.72 13.52 14.05
#